data_AF-A0A089KF37-F1
#
_entry.id   AF-A0A089KF37-F1
#
_cell.length_a   1.000
_cell.length_b   1.000
_cell.length_c   1.000
_cell.angle_alpha   90.00
_cell.angle_beta   90.00
_cell.angle_gamma   90.00
#
_symmetry.space_group_name_H-M   'P 1'
#
loop_
_entity.id
_entity.type
_entity.pdbx_description
1 polymer ?
#
loop_
_entity_poly.entity_id
_entity_poly.type
_entity_poly.pdbx_seq_one_letter_code
_entity_poly.pdbx_strand_id
1 'polypeptide(L)'
;MSVDDYLDLLNYAKAINDGQWQADIIEHLKNISTVRESDAAEENVHELWSRFDDINLKLLELFDKLKENETAGDSYRLKEQIWELKLERITLAKQIQGRYIKIR
;
A
#
# COMPACT_ATOMS: atom_id res chain seq x y z
N MET A 1 19.56 -10.67 13.69
CA MET A 1 19.64 -9.79 14.86
C MET A 1 18.39 -8.92 14.84
N SER A 2 17.61 -8.91 15.91
CA SER A 2 16.36 -8.15 16.04
C SER A 2 16.65 -6.68 16.31
N VAL A 3 15.64 -5.81 16.11
CA VAL A 3 15.71 -4.41 16.56
C VAL A 3 15.92 -4.34 18.08
N ASP A 4 15.33 -5.28 18.83
CA ASP A 4 15.50 -5.37 20.28
C ASP A 4 16.96 -5.61 20.68
N ASP A 5 17.70 -6.47 19.96
CA ASP A 5 19.12 -6.73 20.21
C ASP A 5 19.97 -5.44 20.03
N TYR A 6 19.62 -4.61 19.04
CA TYR A 6 20.30 -3.32 18.80
C TYR A 6 19.94 -2.27 19.85
N LEU A 7 18.73 -2.31 20.41
CA LEU A 7 18.33 -1.42 21.52
C LEU A 7 19.08 -1.79 22.81
N ASP A 8 19.28 -3.07 23.08
CA ASP A 8 20.08 -3.54 24.21
C ASP A 8 21.55 -3.10 24.08
N LEU A 9 22.14 -3.23 22.88
CA LEU A 9 23.49 -2.75 22.59
C LEU A 9 23.62 -1.23 22.73
N LEU A 10 22.60 -0.47 22.29
CA LEU A 10 22.59 0.99 22.43
C LEU A 10 22.56 1.41 23.90
N ASN A 11 21.73 0.75 24.72
CA ASN A 11 21.66 0.99 26.16
C ASN A 11 22.99 0.67 26.85
N TYR A 12 23.66 -0.40 26.42
CA TYR A 12 24.97 -0.76 26.95
C TYR A 12 26.06 0.22 26.51
N ALA A 13 26.09 0.64 25.24
CA ALA A 13 27.00 1.68 24.73
C ALA A 13 26.83 3.01 25.49
N LYS A 14 25.59 3.35 25.85
CA LYS A 14 25.24 4.48 26.71
C LYS A 14 25.75 4.31 28.14
N ALA A 15 25.66 3.11 28.71
CA ALA A 15 26.13 2.83 30.07
C ALA A 15 27.66 2.98 30.21
N ILE A 16 28.42 2.70 29.14
CA ILE A 16 29.89 2.83 29.13
C ILE A 16 30.37 4.19 28.58
N ASN A 17 29.47 5.12 28.27
CA ASN A 17 29.77 6.41 27.64
C ASN A 17 30.55 6.33 26.32
N ASP A 18 30.37 5.24 25.57
CA ASP A 18 30.96 5.13 24.24
C ASP A 18 30.06 5.84 23.21
N GLY A 19 30.35 7.12 22.99
CA GLY A 19 29.59 7.97 22.07
C GLY A 19 29.78 7.60 20.60
N GLN A 20 30.93 7.01 20.24
CA GLN A 20 31.21 6.59 18.87
C GLN A 20 30.38 5.35 18.53
N TRP A 21 30.38 4.38 19.44
CA TRP A 21 29.59 3.17 19.27
C TRP A 21 28.08 3.42 19.31
N GLN A 22 27.61 4.37 20.13
CA GLN A 22 26.22 4.83 20.08
C GLN A 22 25.86 5.41 18.71
N ALA A 23 26.73 6.23 18.11
CA ALA A 23 26.47 6.83 16.81
C ALA A 23 26.36 5.76 15.70
N ASP A 24 27.26 4.77 15.71
CA ASP A 24 27.27 3.67 14.74
C ASP A 24 26.00 2.81 14.85
N ILE A 25 25.54 2.50 16.07
CA ILE A 25 24.29 1.75 16.30
C ILE A 25 23.07 2.55 15.81
N ILE A 26 23.03 3.85 16.08
CA ILE A 26 21.93 4.72 15.62
C ILE A 26 21.89 4.80 14.09
N GLU A 27 23.04 4.88 13.43
CA GLU A 27 23.13 4.89 11.96
C GLU A 27 22.61 3.56 11.37
N HIS A 28 23.02 2.44 11.95
CA HIS A 28 22.50 1.12 11.57
C HIS A 28 20.99 1.00 11.77
N LEU A 29 20.46 1.44 12.91
CA LEU A 29 19.02 1.42 13.19
C LEU A 29 18.23 2.28 12.19
N LYS A 30 18.74 3.46 11.83
CA LYS A 30 18.13 4.33 10.80
C LYS A 30 18.08 3.65 9.44
N ASN A 31 19.16 2.97 9.04
CA ASN A 31 19.23 2.25 7.76
C ASN A 31 18.26 1.06 7.72
N ILE A 32 18.09 0.35 8.84
CA ILE A 32 17.10 -0.74 8.94
C ILE A 32 15.67 -0.21 8.87
N SER A 33 15.37 0.93 9.50
CA SER A 33 14.04 1.54 9.44
C SER A 33 13.70 2.03 8.03
N THR A 34 14.63 2.65 7.32
CA THR A 34 14.37 3.15 5.95
C THR A 34 14.17 2.01 4.95
N VAL A 35 14.93 0.92 5.06
CA VAL A 35 14.71 -0.28 4.22
C VAL A 35 13.34 -0.89 4.49
N ARG A 36 12.95 -1.05 5.76
CA ARG A 36 11.63 -1.59 6.12
C ARG A 36 10.46 -0.71 5.68
N GLU A 37 10.61 0.61 5.76
CA GLU A 37 9.60 1.55 5.25
C GLU A 37 9.46 1.49 3.73
N SER A 38 10.57 1.28 3.01
CA SER A 38 10.56 1.06 1.56
C SER A 38 9.83 -0.23 1.19
N ASP A 39 10.20 -1.35 1.82
CA ASP A 39 9.61 -2.67 1.55
C ASP A 39 8.10 -2.68 1.87
N ALA A 40 7.71 -2.10 3.01
CA ALA A 40 6.30 -1.98 3.40
C ALA A 40 5.51 -1.04 2.47
N ALA A 41 6.15 0.00 1.93
CA ALA A 41 5.53 0.88 0.95
C ALA A 41 5.31 0.16 -0.40
N GLU A 42 6.26 -0.68 -0.81
CA GLU A 42 6.16 -1.50 -2.03
C GLU A 42 5.08 -2.58 -1.92
N GLU A 43 5.01 -3.32 -0.81
CA GLU A 43 3.94 -4.30 -0.55
C GLU A 43 2.55 -3.64 -0.60
N ASN A 44 2.43 -2.43 -0.03
CA ASN A 44 1.18 -1.68 -0.03
C ASN A 44 0.76 -1.22 -1.44
N VAL A 45 1.73 -0.91 -2.32
CA VAL A 45 1.45 -0.54 -3.72
C VAL A 45 0.99 -1.75 -4.53
N HIS A 46 1.57 -2.92 -4.30
CA HIS A 46 1.13 -4.15 -4.95
C HIS A 46 -0.32 -4.50 -4.59
N GLU A 47 -0.69 -4.36 -3.30
CA GLU A 47 -2.07 -4.56 -2.85
C GLU A 47 -3.06 -3.60 -3.53
N LEU A 48 -2.69 -2.33 -3.66
CA LEU A 48 -3.50 -1.33 -4.36
C LEU A 48 -3.73 -1.69 -5.83
N TRP A 49 -2.71 -2.20 -6.52
CA TRP A 49 -2.83 -2.67 -7.90
C TRP A 49 -3.70 -3.92 -8.01
N SER A 50 -3.53 -4.90 -7.12
CA SER A 50 -4.38 -6.10 -7.09
C SER A 50 -5.86 -5.72 -6.96
N ARG A 51 -6.20 -4.81 -6.04
CA ARG A 51 -7.57 -4.32 -5.87
C ARG A 51 -8.07 -3.56 -7.08
N PHE A 52 -7.21 -2.79 -7.74
CA PHE A 52 -7.55 -2.06 -8.95
C PHE A 52 -7.92 -3.01 -10.10
N ASP A 53 -7.18 -4.10 -10.26
CA ASP A 53 -7.43 -5.13 -11.27
C ASP A 53 -8.71 -5.90 -10.98
N ASP A 54 -8.95 -6.28 -9.71
CA ASP A 54 -10.20 -6.93 -9.29
C ASP A 54 -11.43 -6.08 -9.62
N ILE A 55 -11.36 -4.76 -9.41
CA ILE A 55 -12.45 -3.84 -9.77
C ILE A 55 -12.65 -3.77 -11.29
N ASN A 56 -11.57 -3.77 -12.08
CA ASN A 56 -11.67 -3.76 -13.53
C ASN A 56 -12.34 -5.04 -14.06
N LEU A 57 -11.99 -6.20 -13.50
CA LEU A 57 -12.60 -7.49 -13.85
C LEU A 57 -14.10 -7.48 -13.53
N LYS A 58 -14.48 -7.04 -12.32
CA LYS A 58 -15.90 -6.91 -11.93
C LYS A 58 -16.67 -5.93 -12.82
N LEU A 59 -16.05 -4.82 -13.20
CA LEU A 59 -16.66 -3.87 -14.13
C LEU A 59 -16.91 -4.52 -15.50
N LEU A 60 -15.94 -5.26 -16.03
CA LEU A 60 -16.08 -6.01 -17.28
C LEU A 60 -17.27 -6.98 -17.21
N GLU A 61 -17.34 -7.81 -16.18
CA GLU A 61 -18.46 -8.74 -15.97
C GLU A 61 -19.82 -8.03 -15.89
N LEU A 62 -19.88 -6.90 -15.18
CA LEU A 62 -21.13 -6.13 -15.05
C LEU A 62 -21.53 -5.47 -16.38
N PHE A 63 -20.58 -5.02 -17.19
CA PHE A 63 -20.86 -4.51 -18.53
C PHE A 63 -21.37 -5.59 -19.47
N ASP A 64 -20.82 -6.80 -19.40
CA ASP A 64 -21.28 -7.93 -20.21
C ASP A 64 -22.70 -8.33 -19.79
N LYS A 65 -22.98 -8.43 -18.49
CA LYS A 65 -24.34 -8.65 -17.95
C LYS A 65 -25.33 -7.58 -18.35
N LEU A 66 -24.90 -6.31 -18.43
CA LEU A 66 -25.74 -5.19 -18.86
C LEU A 66 -26.12 -5.31 -20.34
N LYS A 67 -25.19 -5.74 -21.19
CA LYS A 67 -25.45 -5.98 -22.63
C LYS A 67 -26.40 -7.14 -22.85
N GLU A 68 -26.30 -8.20 -22.04
CA GLU A 68 -27.17 -9.38 -22.13
C GLU A 68 -28.60 -9.13 -21.62
N ASN A 69 -28.79 -8.20 -20.66
CA ASN A 69 -30.08 -7.91 -20.02
C ASN A 69 -30.70 -6.56 -20.43
N GLU A 70 -30.60 -6.17 -21.70
CA GLU A 70 -31.05 -4.86 -22.19
C GLU A 70 -32.59 -4.63 -22.10
N THR A 71 -33.38 -5.67 -21.77
CA THR A 71 -34.84 -5.68 -21.89
C THR A 71 -35.65 -5.61 -20.58
N ALA A 72 -35.05 -5.64 -19.39
CA ALA A 72 -35.79 -5.67 -18.12
C ALA A 72 -35.36 -4.59 -17.12
N GLY A 73 -36.28 -4.20 -16.23
CA GLY A 73 -36.12 -3.17 -15.20
C GLY A 73 -34.94 -3.36 -14.22
N ASP A 74 -34.22 -4.49 -14.29
CA ASP A 74 -33.02 -4.79 -13.51
C ASP A 74 -31.76 -3.99 -13.93
N SER A 75 -31.80 -3.27 -15.05
CA SER A 75 -30.67 -2.46 -15.51
C SER A 75 -30.27 -1.32 -14.55
N TYR A 76 -31.17 -0.86 -13.68
CA TYR A 76 -30.87 0.24 -12.76
C TYR A 76 -29.86 -0.18 -11.69
N ARG A 77 -30.05 -1.35 -11.06
CA ARG A 77 -29.14 -1.85 -10.01
C ARG A 77 -27.76 -2.16 -10.56
N LEU A 78 -27.69 -2.71 -11.77
CA LEU A 78 -26.43 -2.95 -12.47
C LEU A 78 -25.68 -1.64 -12.75
N LYS A 79 -26.40 -0.59 -13.20
CA LYS A 79 -25.82 0.74 -13.45
C LYS A 79 -25.31 1.40 -12.16
N GLU A 80 -26.02 1.24 -11.05
CA GLU A 80 -25.61 1.71 -9.73
C GLU A 80 -24.31 1.02 -9.27
N GLN A 81 -24.25 -0.31 -9.35
CA GLN A 81 -23.04 -1.08 -9.03
C GLN A 81 -21.84 -0.69 -9.89
N ILE A 82 -22.05 -0.48 -11.20
CA ILE A 82 -21.01 0.00 -12.11
C ILE A 82 -20.52 1.39 -11.68
N TRP A 83 -21.40 2.27 -11.23
CA TRP A 83 -21.04 3.62 -10.81
C TRP A 83 -20.22 3.61 -9.51
N GLU A 84 -20.62 2.83 -8.51
CA GLU A 84 -19.87 2.64 -7.26
C GLU A 84 -18.47 2.10 -7.53
N LEU A 85 -18.35 1.06 -8.36
CA LEU A 85 -17.05 0.48 -8.73
C LEU A 85 -16.17 1.46 -9.50
N LYS A 86 -16.75 2.32 -10.34
CA LYS A 86 -16.00 3.39 -11.01
C LYS A 86 -15.43 4.40 -10.00
N LEU A 87 -16.19 4.77 -8.98
CA LEU A 87 -15.70 5.67 -7.91
C LEU A 87 -14.57 5.03 -7.10
N GLU A 88 -14.72 3.76 -6.74
CA GLU A 88 -13.67 3.03 -6.04
C GLU A 88 -12.39 2.94 -6.90
N ARG A 89 -12.52 2.61 -8.19
CA ARG A 89 -11.42 2.60 -9.16
C ARG A 89 -10.69 3.95 -9.24
N ILE A 90 -11.42 5.07 -9.30
CA ILE A 90 -10.84 6.41 -9.32
C ILE A 90 -10.08 6.69 -8.03
N THR A 91 -10.62 6.26 -6.89
CA THR A 91 -10.01 6.44 -5.58
C THR A 91 -8.69 5.66 -5.49
N LEU A 92 -8.69 4.39 -5.92
CA LEU A 92 -7.47 3.58 -5.98
C LEU A 92 -6.44 4.18 -6.94
N ALA A 93 -6.85 4.63 -8.13
CA ALA A 93 -5.94 5.29 -9.08
C ALA A 93 -5.24 6.51 -8.47
N LYS A 94 -5.97 7.34 -7.69
CA LYS A 94 -5.40 8.48 -6.97
C LYS A 94 -4.43 8.04 -5.87
N GLN A 95 -4.74 6.98 -5.14
CA GLN A 95 -3.85 6.44 -4.11
C GLN A 95 -2.55 5.90 -4.71
N ILE A 96 -2.65 5.11 -5.78
CA ILE A 96 -1.52 4.61 -6.57
C ILE A 96 -0.67 5.79 -7.05
N GLN A 97 -1.28 6.75 -7.75
CA GLN A 97 -0.57 7.94 -8.25
C GLN A 97 0.10 8.73 -7.11
N GLY A 98 -0.56 8.90 -5.98
CA GLY A 98 -0.01 9.59 -4.80
C GLY A 98 1.20 8.87 -4.20
N ARG A 99 1.28 7.55 -4.29
CA ARG A 99 2.46 6.78 -3.86
C ARG A 99 3.64 7.04 -4.79
N TYR A 100 3.45 7.04 -6.10
CA TYR A 100 4.52 7.32 -7.07
C TYR A 100 4.99 8.78 -7.08
N ILE A 101 4.10 9.74 -6.85
CA ILE A 101 4.47 11.18 -6.81
C ILE A 101 5.25 11.53 -5.53
N LYS A 102 5.03 10.80 -4.42
CA LYS A 102 5.77 11.01 -3.17
C LYS A 102 7.21 10.46 -3.20
N ILE A 103 7.58 9.68 -4.21
CA ILE A 103 8.93 9.09 -4.36
C ILE A 103 9.89 10.04 -5.12
N ARG A 104 9.54 11.33 -5.30
CA ARG A 104 10.37 12.31 -6.01
C ARG A 104 10.90 13.43 -5.11
#